data_AF-A0AAX1KNB2-F1
#
_entry.id   AF-A0AAX1KNB2-F1
#
_cell.length_a   1.000
_cell.length_b   1.000
_cell.length_c   1.000
_cell.angle_alpha   90.00
_cell.angle_beta   90.00
_cell.angle_gamma   90.00
#
_symmetry.space_group_name_H-M   'P 1'
#
loop_
_entity.id
_entity.type
_entity.pdbx_description
1 polymer ?
#
loop_
_entity_poly.entity_id
_entity_poly.type
_entity_poly.pdbx_seq_one_letter_code
_entity_poly.pdbx_strand_id
1 'polypeptide(L)'
;MKKFITLFLAAIVFCVPAYAVDQTPDKYDEVSLAKFEAIAYQDLNEADPEMKKQILEARETIIFSRGWVANGATGRVLDANGNVIKELPQFEDIFPSDWEVPKMLGQDTQKSDNLPENFYKSPTWGDALYFSGEVFLELPPDNYNSKPFCTVNTETSLGTQPAYVKTLSTSGVYMNPGRDASYNIGYANASTGESLGWEPNLNNGEVYSIDPPKKTKVSVRASTNYLHVGGTREPWLFDVRGVIYATEELFF
;
A
#
# COMPACT_ATOMS: atom_id res chain seq x y z
N MET A 1 16.84 -21.45 -74.40
CA MET A 1 17.12 -20.55 -73.25
C MET A 1 15.97 -20.68 -72.26
N LYS A 2 16.29 -21.16 -71.05
CA LYS A 2 15.39 -21.24 -69.88
C LYS A 2 15.23 -19.84 -69.26
N LYS A 3 14.03 -19.52 -68.76
CA LYS A 3 13.71 -18.75 -67.51
C LYS A 3 12.25 -18.28 -67.58
N PHE A 4 11.33 -18.98 -66.92
CA PHE A 4 10.90 -18.89 -65.50
C PHE A 4 9.77 -17.87 -65.30
N ILE A 5 8.58 -18.43 -65.07
CA ILE A 5 7.34 -17.81 -64.62
C ILE A 5 7.56 -17.26 -63.20
N THR A 6 7.19 -16.00 -62.95
CA THR A 6 7.19 -15.43 -61.59
C THR A 6 5.75 -15.19 -61.15
N LEU A 7 5.32 -15.99 -60.18
CA LEU A 7 4.06 -15.90 -59.46
C LEU A 7 4.26 -14.93 -58.27
N PHE A 8 3.49 -13.86 -58.20
CA PHE A 8 3.45 -12.97 -57.03
C PHE A 8 2.67 -13.67 -55.90
N LEU A 9 3.35 -14.06 -54.82
CA LEU A 9 2.72 -14.52 -53.58
C LEU A 9 2.63 -13.33 -52.62
N ALA A 10 1.42 -12.77 -52.46
CA ALA A 10 1.16 -11.75 -51.46
C ALA A 10 0.99 -12.42 -50.08
N ALA A 11 2.03 -12.36 -49.25
CA ALA A 11 1.93 -12.74 -47.84
C ALA A 11 1.45 -11.54 -47.02
N ILE A 12 0.18 -11.56 -46.62
CA ILE A 12 -0.37 -10.64 -45.63
C ILE A 12 0.16 -11.08 -44.26
N VAL A 13 1.18 -10.37 -43.77
CA VAL A 13 1.68 -10.50 -42.40
C VAL A 13 0.65 -9.84 -41.48
N PHE A 14 -0.16 -10.64 -40.79
CA PHE A 14 -0.92 -10.18 -39.63
C PHE A 14 0.08 -9.92 -38.49
N CYS A 15 0.53 -8.68 -38.34
CA CYS A 15 1.16 -8.20 -37.11
C CYS A 15 0.08 -8.15 -36.03
N VAL A 16 0.01 -9.17 -35.19
CA VAL A 16 -0.63 -9.05 -33.88
C VAL A 16 0.33 -8.23 -33.01
N PRO A 17 -0.05 -7.07 -32.46
CA PRO A 17 0.77 -6.42 -31.46
C PRO A 17 0.86 -7.37 -30.26
N ALA A 18 2.07 -7.83 -29.96
CA ALA A 18 2.35 -8.51 -28.70
C ALA A 18 2.10 -7.47 -27.60
N TYR A 19 0.99 -7.62 -26.88
CA TYR A 19 0.88 -7.02 -25.56
C TYR A 19 1.99 -7.66 -24.73
N ALA A 20 2.98 -6.87 -24.32
CA ALA A 20 3.89 -7.27 -23.28
C ALA A 20 3.04 -7.45 -22.01
N VAL A 21 2.80 -8.70 -21.63
CA VAL A 21 2.38 -9.04 -20.28
C VAL A 21 3.55 -8.63 -19.40
N ASP A 22 3.34 -7.62 -18.57
CA ASP A 22 4.29 -7.25 -17.53
C ASP A 22 4.41 -8.45 -16.59
N GLN A 23 5.54 -9.15 -16.66
CA GLN A 23 5.85 -10.30 -15.82
C GLN A 23 6.62 -9.82 -14.60
N THR A 24 5.99 -8.99 -13.77
CA THR A 24 6.43 -8.80 -12.39
C THR A 24 5.92 -10.00 -11.58
N PRO A 25 6.80 -10.82 -10.96
CA PRO A 25 6.33 -11.94 -10.14
C PRO A 25 5.74 -11.38 -8.85
N ASP A 26 4.42 -11.48 -8.69
CA ASP A 26 3.74 -11.34 -7.40
C ASP A 26 4.35 -12.32 -6.38
N LYS A 27 4.30 -11.98 -5.07
CA LYS A 27 4.77 -12.84 -3.95
C LYS A 27 4.29 -14.30 -4.08
N TYR A 28 3.17 -14.43 -4.75
CA TYR A 28 2.56 -15.66 -5.17
C TYR A 28 2.10 -15.47 -6.61
N ASP A 29 2.64 -16.26 -7.54
CA ASP A 29 1.97 -16.41 -8.84
C ASP A 29 0.50 -16.81 -8.63
N GLU A 30 -0.35 -16.58 -9.64
CA GLU A 30 -1.79 -16.91 -9.57
C GLU A 30 -2.03 -18.35 -9.09
N VAL A 31 -1.12 -19.27 -9.47
CA VAL A 31 -1.14 -20.68 -9.08
C VAL A 31 -0.86 -20.90 -7.58
N SER A 32 -0.01 -20.10 -6.95
CA SER A 32 0.28 -20.18 -5.53
C SER A 32 -0.76 -19.46 -4.68
N LEU A 33 -1.34 -18.34 -5.12
CA LEU A 33 -2.49 -17.73 -4.42
C LEU A 33 -3.68 -18.69 -4.36
N ALA A 34 -3.99 -19.39 -5.45
CA ALA A 34 -5.08 -20.38 -5.47
C ALA A 34 -4.90 -21.49 -4.41
N LYS A 35 -3.66 -21.87 -4.08
CA LYS A 35 -3.38 -22.83 -3.00
C LYS A 35 -3.69 -22.26 -1.62
N PHE A 36 -3.32 -20.99 -1.38
CA PHE A 36 -3.67 -20.32 -0.13
C PHE A 36 -5.17 -20.08 -0.02
N GLU A 37 -5.87 -19.74 -1.10
CA GLU A 37 -7.33 -19.60 -1.08
C GLU A 37 -8.03 -20.90 -0.69
N ALA A 38 -7.61 -22.03 -1.25
CA ALA A 38 -8.17 -23.34 -0.90
C ALA A 38 -8.01 -23.71 0.58
N ILE A 39 -7.01 -23.13 1.27
CA ILE A 39 -6.77 -23.33 2.69
C ILE A 39 -7.50 -22.26 3.52
N ALA A 40 -7.39 -20.99 3.16
CA ALA A 40 -7.90 -19.85 3.91
C ALA A 40 -9.43 -19.88 4.14
N TYR A 41 -10.16 -20.44 3.18
CA TYR A 41 -11.63 -20.53 3.19
C TYR A 41 -12.17 -21.82 3.82
N GLN A 42 -11.33 -22.66 4.43
CA GLN A 42 -11.80 -23.80 5.23
C GLN A 42 -12.41 -23.34 6.56
N ASP A 43 -13.31 -24.16 7.13
CA ASP A 43 -13.97 -23.85 8.41
C ASP A 43 -12.96 -23.96 9.57
N LEU A 44 -12.67 -22.81 10.18
CA LEU A 44 -11.75 -22.69 11.30
C LEU A 44 -12.24 -23.43 12.57
N ASN A 45 -13.55 -23.61 12.73
CA ASN A 45 -14.13 -24.26 13.90
C ASN A 45 -14.00 -25.78 13.83
N GLU A 46 -14.09 -26.36 12.64
CA GLU A 46 -14.02 -27.81 12.40
C GLU A 46 -12.58 -28.34 12.27
N ALA A 47 -11.63 -27.46 11.97
CA ALA A 47 -10.22 -27.83 11.79
C ALA A 47 -9.54 -28.31 13.09
N ASP A 48 -8.57 -29.21 12.96
CA ASP A 48 -7.65 -29.55 14.06
C ASP A 48 -6.66 -28.40 14.35
N PRO A 49 -5.93 -28.40 15.48
CA PRO A 49 -5.06 -27.28 15.86
C PRO A 49 -3.98 -26.91 14.84
N GLU A 50 -3.41 -27.89 14.13
CA GLU A 50 -2.38 -27.64 13.13
C GLU A 50 -3.00 -27.03 11.87
N MET A 51 -4.14 -27.57 11.44
CA MET A 51 -4.89 -27.02 10.30
C MET A 51 -5.41 -25.61 10.59
N LYS A 52 -5.87 -25.31 11.81
CA LYS A 52 -6.27 -23.95 12.20
C LYS A 52 -5.13 -22.95 11.98
N LYS A 53 -3.91 -23.32 12.35
CA LYS A 53 -2.74 -22.46 12.12
C LYS A 53 -2.51 -22.22 10.63
N GLN A 54 -2.58 -23.26 9.81
CA GLN A 54 -2.43 -23.16 8.35
C GLN A 54 -3.53 -22.29 7.71
N ILE A 55 -4.78 -22.43 8.18
CA ILE A 55 -5.91 -21.59 7.76
C ILE A 55 -5.61 -20.12 8.07
N LEU A 56 -5.17 -19.80 9.28
CA LEU A 56 -4.88 -18.41 9.67
C LEU A 56 -3.70 -17.81 8.88
N GLU A 57 -2.62 -18.56 8.67
CA GLU A 57 -1.48 -18.12 7.84
C GLU A 57 -1.90 -17.91 6.38
N ALA A 58 -2.77 -18.77 5.85
CA ALA A 58 -3.33 -18.62 4.52
C ALA A 58 -4.26 -17.41 4.42
N ARG A 59 -5.10 -17.16 5.42
CA ARG A 59 -5.95 -15.96 5.50
C ARG A 59 -5.09 -14.69 5.46
N GLU A 60 -4.04 -14.63 6.28
CA GLU A 60 -3.11 -13.49 6.29
C GLU A 60 -2.46 -13.27 4.92
N THR A 61 -2.03 -14.35 4.26
CA THR A 61 -1.48 -14.31 2.91
C THR A 61 -2.47 -13.73 1.89
N ILE A 62 -3.73 -14.16 1.94
CA ILE A 62 -4.79 -13.67 1.03
C ILE A 62 -5.21 -12.23 1.36
N ILE A 63 -5.22 -11.86 2.64
CA ILE A 63 -5.54 -10.49 3.05
C ILE A 63 -4.50 -9.50 2.53
N PHE A 64 -3.21 -9.83 2.64
CA PHE A 64 -2.13 -8.93 2.22
C PHE A 64 -1.80 -9.00 0.73
N SER A 65 -2.41 -9.91 -0.04
CA SER A 65 -2.29 -9.92 -1.50
C SER A 65 -3.26 -8.96 -2.20
N ARG A 66 -4.19 -8.35 -1.45
CA ARG A 66 -5.24 -7.47 -2.00
C ARG A 66 -5.26 -6.13 -1.27
N GLY A 67 -5.66 -5.08 -1.99
CA GLY A 67 -5.87 -3.74 -1.41
C GLY A 67 -7.23 -3.60 -0.72
N TRP A 68 -7.26 -2.97 0.46
CA TRP A 68 -8.49 -2.75 1.24
C TRP A 68 -8.36 -1.61 2.25
N VAL A 69 -9.50 -1.11 2.72
CA VAL A 69 -9.62 -0.20 3.87
C VAL A 69 -10.57 -0.76 4.92
N ALA A 70 -10.45 -0.27 6.16
CA ALA A 70 -11.28 -0.71 7.27
C ALA A 70 -11.54 0.43 8.27
N ASN A 71 -12.33 0.15 9.31
CA ASN A 71 -12.50 1.02 10.46
C ASN A 71 -13.00 2.43 10.11
N GLY A 72 -13.88 2.53 9.11
CA GLY A 72 -14.48 3.81 8.68
C GLY A 72 -13.56 4.69 7.84
N ALA A 73 -12.39 4.18 7.41
CA ALA A 73 -11.55 4.85 6.44
C ALA A 73 -12.11 4.67 5.01
N THR A 74 -11.73 5.60 4.13
CA THR A 74 -11.84 5.40 2.66
C THR A 74 -10.44 5.43 2.05
N GLY A 75 -10.22 4.72 0.95
CA GLY A 75 -8.89 4.57 0.37
C GLY A 75 -8.91 4.57 -1.14
N ARG A 76 -7.84 5.08 -1.75
CA ARG A 76 -7.69 5.20 -3.20
C ARG A 76 -6.23 5.15 -3.60
N VAL A 77 -5.98 4.59 -4.78
CA VAL A 77 -4.67 4.64 -5.45
C VAL A 77 -4.72 5.71 -6.52
N LEU A 78 -3.70 6.57 -6.53
CA LEU A 78 -3.55 7.65 -7.51
C LEU A 78 -2.31 7.41 -8.38
N ASP A 79 -2.36 7.91 -9.61
CA ASP A 79 -1.17 8.03 -10.45
C ASP A 79 -0.25 9.16 -9.92
N ALA A 80 0.94 9.27 -10.50
CA ALA A 80 1.91 10.31 -10.13
C ALA A 80 1.41 11.76 -10.39
N ASN A 81 0.33 11.94 -11.16
CA ASN A 81 -0.29 13.23 -11.43
C ASN A 81 -1.48 13.53 -10.48
N GLY A 82 -1.82 12.59 -9.59
CA GLY A 82 -2.94 12.70 -8.64
C GLY A 82 -4.29 12.27 -9.19
N ASN A 83 -4.37 11.63 -10.37
CA ASN A 83 -5.63 11.07 -10.87
C ASN A 83 -5.93 9.74 -10.16
N VAL A 84 -7.19 9.51 -9.81
CA VAL A 84 -7.62 8.24 -9.21
C VAL A 84 -7.51 7.10 -10.22
N ILE A 85 -6.71 6.09 -9.89
CA ILE A 85 -6.60 4.83 -10.62
C ILE A 85 -7.69 3.86 -10.14
N LYS A 86 -7.83 3.70 -8.83
CA LYS A 86 -8.86 2.85 -8.21
C LYS A 86 -9.24 3.35 -6.81
N GLU A 87 -10.50 3.12 -6.44
CA GLU A 87 -10.97 3.19 -5.06
C GLU A 87 -10.80 1.79 -4.42
N LEU A 88 -10.44 1.74 -3.14
CA LEU A 88 -10.28 0.48 -2.41
C LEU A 88 -11.59 0.06 -1.74
N PRO A 89 -11.93 -1.25 -1.76
CA PRO A 89 -13.11 -1.77 -1.09
C PRO A 89 -12.95 -1.74 0.43
N GLN A 90 -14.06 -1.82 1.17
CA GLN A 90 -13.98 -2.13 2.60
C GLN A 90 -13.55 -3.60 2.77
N PHE A 91 -12.82 -3.89 3.83
CA PHE A 91 -12.37 -5.24 4.17
C PHE A 91 -13.53 -6.25 4.17
N GLU A 92 -14.65 -5.86 4.78
CA GLU A 92 -15.87 -6.67 4.91
C GLU A 92 -16.58 -6.92 3.56
N ASP A 93 -16.28 -6.13 2.52
CA ASP A 93 -16.87 -6.31 1.20
C ASP A 93 -16.20 -7.46 0.42
N ILE A 94 -14.94 -7.79 0.76
CA ILE A 94 -14.12 -8.74 -0.01
C ILE A 94 -13.63 -9.95 0.79
N PHE A 95 -13.81 -9.96 2.11
CA PHE A 95 -13.47 -11.09 2.97
C PHE A 95 -14.70 -11.54 3.78
N PRO A 96 -14.78 -12.84 4.13
CA PRO A 96 -15.85 -13.34 4.99
C PRO A 96 -15.94 -12.61 6.34
N SER A 97 -17.14 -12.50 6.90
CA SER A 97 -17.40 -11.77 8.14
C SER A 97 -16.73 -12.37 9.39
N ASP A 98 -16.29 -13.64 9.33
CA ASP A 98 -15.53 -14.30 10.41
C ASP A 98 -14.01 -14.06 10.28
N TRP A 99 -13.56 -13.30 9.29
CA TRP A 99 -12.17 -12.91 9.14
C TRP A 99 -11.91 -11.60 9.89
N GLU A 100 -10.83 -11.59 10.65
CA GLU A 100 -10.43 -10.43 11.44
C GLU A 100 -9.52 -9.52 10.62
N VAL A 101 -9.74 -8.20 10.74
CA VAL A 101 -8.83 -7.21 10.18
C VAL A 101 -7.46 -7.37 10.88
N PRO A 102 -6.36 -7.57 10.14
CA PRO A 102 -5.04 -7.72 10.75
C PRO A 102 -4.68 -6.50 11.57
N LYS A 103 -4.07 -6.71 12.74
CA LYS A 103 -3.53 -5.62 13.54
C LYS A 103 -2.08 -5.39 13.16
N MET A 104 -1.78 -4.19 12.69
CA MET A 104 -0.41 -3.71 12.51
C MET A 104 0.18 -3.24 13.86
N LEU A 105 0.30 -4.18 14.81
CA LEU A 105 0.99 -3.92 16.08
C LEU A 105 2.48 -3.71 15.80
N GLY A 106 3.02 -2.59 16.28
CA GLY A 106 4.46 -2.40 16.39
C GLY A 106 4.89 -2.83 17.77
N GLN A 107 5.85 -3.76 17.88
CA GLN A 107 6.67 -3.79 19.09
C GLN A 107 7.39 -2.44 19.17
N ASP A 108 7.23 -1.77 20.31
CA ASP A 108 7.84 -0.51 20.75
C ASP A 108 8.34 0.42 19.65
N THR A 109 7.68 1.57 19.54
CA THR A 109 8.25 2.80 18.98
C THR A 109 9.62 3.08 19.59
N GLN A 110 10.69 2.53 19.01
CA GLN A 110 11.90 3.32 18.92
C GLN A 110 11.54 4.46 17.97
N LYS A 111 11.34 5.63 18.59
CA LYS A 111 11.46 6.95 17.96
C LYS A 111 12.43 6.80 16.79
N SER A 112 12.02 7.16 15.57
CA SER A 112 12.99 7.26 14.47
C SER A 112 14.09 8.19 14.96
N ASP A 113 15.25 7.64 15.33
CA ASP A 113 16.26 8.40 16.07
C ASP A 113 16.88 9.51 15.23
N ASN A 114 16.51 9.66 13.96
CA ASN A 114 16.89 10.81 13.15
C ASN A 114 15.77 11.19 12.16
N LEU A 115 14.76 11.92 12.63
CA LEU A 115 14.13 12.93 11.79
C LEU A 115 14.48 14.29 12.40
N PRO A 116 15.11 15.22 11.67
CA PRO A 116 15.29 16.55 12.17
C PRO A 116 13.90 17.13 12.46
N GLU A 117 13.69 17.52 13.72
CA GLU A 117 12.47 18.14 14.27
C GLU A 117 12.00 19.38 13.47
N ASN A 118 12.81 19.82 12.50
CA ASN A 118 12.70 21.06 11.74
C ASN A 118 12.34 20.90 10.25
N PHE A 119 12.01 19.69 9.76
CA PHE A 119 11.52 19.50 8.37
C PHE A 119 9.99 19.42 8.26
N TYR A 120 9.27 19.70 9.35
CA TYR A 120 7.85 20.01 9.26
C TYR A 120 7.72 21.44 8.73
N LYS A 121 7.29 21.61 7.47
CA LYS A 121 6.66 22.89 7.13
C LYS A 121 5.49 23.03 8.09
N SER A 122 5.44 24.12 8.86
CA SER A 122 4.28 24.41 9.71
C SER A 122 3.02 24.17 8.88
N PRO A 123 2.10 23.30 9.32
CA PRO A 123 0.96 22.93 8.52
C PRO A 123 0.23 24.21 8.12
N THR A 124 -0.08 24.36 6.84
CA THR A 124 -0.94 25.43 6.33
C THR A 124 -2.28 24.82 5.94
N TRP A 125 -3.31 25.66 5.79
CA TRP A 125 -4.56 25.20 5.18
C TRP A 125 -4.28 24.58 3.80
N GLY A 126 -4.96 23.48 3.48
CA GLY A 126 -4.65 22.69 2.29
C GLY A 126 -3.48 21.74 2.53
N ASP A 127 -2.47 21.77 1.66
CA ASP A 127 -1.44 20.72 1.64
C ASP A 127 -0.36 20.93 2.71
N ALA A 128 -0.17 19.89 3.52
CA ALA A 128 0.90 19.79 4.52
C ALA A 128 1.81 18.59 4.21
N LEU A 129 3.11 18.79 4.38
CA LEU A 129 4.13 17.74 4.25
C LEU A 129 4.53 17.26 5.64
N TYR A 130 4.21 16.01 5.97
CA TYR A 130 4.49 15.39 7.26
C TYR A 130 5.82 14.62 7.26
N PHE A 131 6.22 14.09 6.12
CA PHE A 131 7.48 13.37 5.96
C PHE A 131 7.98 13.55 4.53
N SER A 132 9.29 13.75 4.38
CA SER A 132 10.00 13.63 3.11
C SER A 132 11.41 13.15 3.43
N GLY A 133 11.78 11.95 2.97
CA GLY A 133 13.05 11.37 3.35
C GLY A 133 13.27 9.95 2.85
N GLU A 134 14.48 9.46 3.06
CA GLU A 134 14.86 8.10 2.67
C GLU A 134 14.28 7.07 3.64
N VAL A 135 13.64 6.04 3.11
CA VAL A 135 13.17 4.86 3.85
C VAL A 135 13.79 3.63 3.22
N PHE A 136 14.38 2.77 4.05
CA PHE A 136 14.90 1.47 3.63
C PHE A 136 13.79 0.44 3.84
N LEU A 137 13.28 -0.11 2.74
CA LEU A 137 12.17 -1.04 2.81
C LEU A 137 12.65 -2.41 3.28
N GLU A 138 11.97 -2.95 4.29
CA GLU A 138 12.17 -4.32 4.73
C GLU A 138 11.36 -5.28 3.83
N LEU A 139 11.88 -6.49 3.61
CA LEU A 139 11.04 -7.58 3.14
C LEU A 139 9.96 -7.82 4.20
N PRO A 140 8.72 -8.18 3.82
CA PRO A 140 7.68 -8.47 4.78
C PRO A 140 8.18 -9.69 5.56
N PRO A 141 8.51 -9.57 6.86
CA PRO A 141 8.90 -10.73 7.64
C PRO A 141 7.74 -11.72 7.68
N ASP A 142 8.03 -13.00 7.79
CA ASP A 142 6.98 -14.03 7.96
C ASP A 142 6.12 -13.78 9.22
N ASN A 143 6.59 -12.95 10.17
CA ASN A 143 6.01 -12.88 11.52
C ASN A 143 5.91 -11.47 12.16
N TYR A 144 6.27 -10.37 11.48
CA TYR A 144 6.28 -9.03 12.10
C TYR A 144 5.97 -7.89 11.12
N ASN A 145 5.20 -6.89 11.55
CA ASN A 145 4.96 -5.67 10.76
C ASN A 145 6.22 -4.80 10.66
N SER A 146 6.52 -4.25 9.47
CA SER A 146 7.60 -3.26 9.31
C SER A 146 7.38 -2.05 10.21
N LYS A 147 8.45 -1.47 10.75
CA LYS A 147 8.32 -0.32 11.67
C LYS A 147 7.69 0.89 10.96
N PRO A 148 6.84 1.67 11.64
CA PRO A 148 6.31 2.89 11.05
C PRO A 148 7.42 3.92 10.89
N PHE A 149 7.49 4.57 9.73
CA PHE A 149 8.47 5.63 9.44
C PHE A 149 7.88 7.05 9.59
N CYS A 150 6.55 7.16 9.65
CA CYS A 150 5.85 8.41 9.90
C CYS A 150 4.64 8.17 10.81
N THR A 151 4.27 9.18 11.59
CA THR A 151 3.02 9.18 12.35
C THR A 151 2.37 10.55 12.30
N VAL A 152 1.08 10.59 12.02
CA VAL A 152 0.31 11.82 11.82
C VAL A 152 -0.89 11.86 12.75
N ASN A 153 -1.04 12.94 13.52
CA ASN A 153 -2.27 13.18 14.26
C ASN A 153 -3.31 13.77 13.28
N THR A 154 -4.45 13.11 13.15
CA THR A 154 -5.54 13.60 12.29
C THR A 154 -6.25 14.81 12.89
N GLU A 155 -6.18 15.03 14.20
CA GLU A 155 -6.52 16.30 14.82
C GLU A 155 -5.26 17.14 15.02
N THR A 156 -5.35 18.40 14.62
CA THR A 156 -4.28 19.37 14.72
C THR A 156 -4.86 20.75 15.01
N SER A 157 -4.00 21.76 15.09
CA SER A 157 -4.42 23.16 15.19
C SER A 157 -3.55 24.04 14.30
N LEU A 158 -4.18 25.01 13.64
CA LEU A 158 -3.50 26.05 12.89
C LEU A 158 -3.63 27.37 13.66
N GLY A 159 -2.58 27.70 14.40
CA GLY A 159 -2.65 28.77 15.40
C GLY A 159 -3.62 28.39 16.51
N THR A 160 -4.69 29.16 16.67
CA THR A 160 -5.75 28.90 17.66
C THR A 160 -6.95 28.14 17.09
N GLN A 161 -6.97 27.87 15.78
CA GLN A 161 -8.11 27.23 15.13
C GLN A 161 -7.93 25.71 15.12
N PRO A 162 -8.89 24.93 15.62
CA PRO A 162 -8.87 23.49 15.47
C PRO A 162 -8.97 23.11 13.98
N ALA A 163 -8.19 22.11 13.60
CA ALA A 163 -8.11 21.65 12.23
C ALA A 163 -7.97 20.12 12.21
N TYR A 164 -8.26 19.51 11.07
CA TYR A 164 -8.09 18.08 10.91
C TYR A 164 -7.54 17.72 9.53
N VAL A 165 -6.85 16.59 9.48
CA VAL A 165 -6.36 15.98 8.24
C VAL A 165 -7.53 15.22 7.61
N LYS A 166 -8.03 15.72 6.48
CA LYS A 166 -9.11 15.06 5.74
C LYS A 166 -8.60 13.86 4.95
N THR A 167 -7.46 14.02 4.29
CA THR A 167 -6.83 13.02 3.44
C THR A 167 -5.36 12.94 3.77
N LEU A 168 -4.83 11.73 3.89
CA LEU A 168 -3.41 11.42 4.05
C LEU A 168 -2.95 10.62 2.82
N SER A 169 -1.86 11.02 2.19
CA SER A 169 -1.34 10.42 0.96
C SER A 169 0.13 10.09 1.12
N THR A 170 0.52 8.89 0.70
CA THR A 170 1.90 8.42 0.76
C THR A 170 2.36 7.95 -0.61
N SER A 171 3.53 8.41 -1.03
CA SER A 171 4.17 8.01 -2.28
C SER A 171 5.63 7.66 -2.04
N GLY A 172 6.11 6.61 -2.70
CA GLY A 172 7.52 6.21 -2.73
C GLY A 172 8.10 6.35 -4.12
N VAL A 173 9.28 6.97 -4.21
CA VAL A 173 10.09 7.01 -5.44
C VAL A 173 11.37 6.23 -5.22
N TYR A 174 11.55 5.15 -5.98
CA TYR A 174 12.79 4.40 -6.02
C TYR A 174 13.84 5.18 -6.82
N MET A 175 14.98 5.46 -6.19
CA MET A 175 15.97 6.43 -6.71
C MET A 175 16.79 5.91 -7.90
N ASN A 176 16.57 4.68 -8.35
CA ASN A 176 17.21 4.12 -9.55
C ASN A 176 16.14 3.89 -10.65
N PRO A 177 15.90 4.89 -11.52
CA PRO A 177 14.75 4.91 -12.45
C PRO A 177 14.86 3.89 -13.59
N GLY A 178 15.99 3.20 -13.75
CA GLY A 178 16.18 2.19 -14.79
C GLY A 178 15.61 0.81 -14.44
N ARG A 179 14.87 0.71 -13.33
CA ARG A 179 14.37 -0.58 -12.82
C ARG A 179 12.95 -0.42 -12.31
N ASP A 180 12.12 -1.39 -12.66
CA ASP A 180 10.75 -1.49 -12.16
C ASP A 180 10.81 -1.92 -10.70
N ALA A 181 10.30 -1.07 -9.82
CA ALA A 181 10.31 -1.28 -8.39
C ALA A 181 8.90 -1.04 -7.85
N SER A 182 8.48 -1.90 -6.93
CA SER A 182 7.19 -1.79 -6.26
C SER A 182 7.35 -1.77 -4.75
N TYR A 183 6.35 -1.20 -4.09
CA TYR A 183 6.30 -1.08 -2.65
C TYR A 183 4.87 -1.25 -2.15
N ASN A 184 4.74 -1.56 -0.88
CA ASN A 184 3.45 -1.66 -0.21
C ASN A 184 3.33 -0.54 0.82
N ILE A 185 2.10 -0.09 1.07
CA ILE A 185 1.81 0.87 2.13
C ILE A 185 0.71 0.33 3.04
N GLY A 186 0.96 0.45 4.34
CA GLY A 186 -0.02 0.17 5.39
C GLY A 186 -0.25 1.41 6.26
N TYR A 187 -1.53 1.69 6.52
CA TYR A 187 -1.95 2.67 7.52
C TYR A 187 -2.58 1.95 8.69
N ALA A 188 -2.27 2.40 9.90
CA ALA A 188 -2.85 1.86 11.13
C ALA A 188 -3.07 2.94 12.17
N ASN A 189 -4.01 2.71 13.09
CA ASN A 189 -4.13 3.49 14.29
C ASN A 189 -2.94 3.18 15.21
N ALA A 190 -2.05 4.14 15.40
CA ALA A 190 -0.83 4.01 16.19
C ALA A 190 -1.10 3.76 17.69
N SER A 191 -2.30 4.07 18.18
CA SER A 191 -2.69 3.87 19.57
C SER A 191 -3.27 2.47 19.83
N THR A 192 -3.99 1.89 18.88
CA THR A 192 -4.66 0.58 19.04
C THR A 192 -3.98 -0.54 18.25
N GLY A 193 -3.17 -0.20 17.25
CA GLY A 193 -2.58 -1.12 16.27
C GLY A 193 -3.56 -1.60 15.20
N GLU A 194 -4.81 -1.15 15.21
CA GLU A 194 -5.82 -1.55 14.22
C GLU A 194 -5.45 -0.99 12.85
N SER A 195 -5.43 -1.85 11.83
CA SER A 195 -5.21 -1.42 10.45
C SER A 195 -6.36 -0.54 9.97
N LEU A 196 -6.02 0.54 9.28
CA LEU A 196 -6.96 1.43 8.60
C LEU A 196 -7.02 1.10 7.10
N GLY A 197 -5.95 0.53 6.57
CA GLY A 197 -5.94 0.00 5.21
C GLY A 197 -4.55 -0.44 4.77
N TRP A 198 -4.54 -1.20 3.69
CA TRP A 198 -3.36 -1.80 3.09
C TRP A 198 -3.47 -1.72 1.57
N GLU A 199 -2.36 -1.38 0.91
CA GLU A 199 -2.24 -1.46 -0.53
C GLU A 199 -0.90 -2.09 -0.90
N PRO A 200 -0.91 -3.30 -1.49
CA PRO A 200 0.29 -3.96 -1.99
C PRO A 200 0.63 -3.52 -3.42
N ASN A 201 1.88 -3.73 -3.83
CA ASN A 201 2.32 -3.64 -5.22
C ASN A 201 2.08 -2.27 -5.90
N LEU A 202 2.21 -1.16 -5.17
CA LEU A 202 2.23 0.16 -5.78
C LEU A 202 3.45 0.28 -6.70
N ASN A 203 3.24 0.74 -7.92
CA ASN A 203 4.31 1.07 -8.84
C ASN A 203 5.11 2.27 -8.33
N ASN A 204 6.37 2.36 -8.74
CA ASN A 204 7.23 3.51 -8.45
C ASN A 204 6.51 4.84 -8.79
N GLY A 205 6.28 5.69 -7.79
CA GLY A 205 5.62 6.98 -7.93
C GLY A 205 4.08 6.98 -7.89
N GLU A 206 3.41 5.83 -7.86
CA GLU A 206 1.98 5.78 -7.51
C GLU A 206 1.77 6.23 -6.07
N VAL A 207 0.54 6.57 -5.69
CA VAL A 207 0.22 7.13 -4.37
C VAL A 207 -0.90 6.32 -3.74
N TYR A 208 -0.74 5.91 -2.48
CA TYR A 208 -1.86 5.42 -1.67
C TYR A 208 -2.38 6.52 -0.74
N SER A 209 -3.63 6.91 -0.95
CA SER A 209 -4.32 7.91 -0.14
C SER A 209 -5.44 7.29 0.68
N ILE A 210 -5.58 7.73 1.93
CA ILE A 210 -6.73 7.42 2.79
C ILE A 210 -7.38 8.68 3.33
N ASP A 211 -8.70 8.63 3.55
CA ASP A 211 -9.38 9.56 4.43
C ASP A 211 -9.58 8.85 5.78
N PRO A 212 -8.69 9.08 6.77
CA PRO A 212 -8.73 8.37 8.04
C PRO A 212 -9.87 8.86 8.95
N PRO A 213 -10.31 8.04 9.92
CA PRO A 213 -11.23 8.50 10.95
C PRO A 213 -10.63 9.68 11.73
N LYS A 214 -11.48 10.66 12.11
CA LYS A 214 -11.09 11.77 12.99
C LYS A 214 -10.58 11.23 14.33
N LYS A 215 -9.79 12.03 15.07
CA LYS A 215 -9.23 11.67 16.39
C LYS A 215 -8.31 10.44 16.37
N THR A 216 -7.78 10.10 15.21
CA THR A 216 -6.86 8.98 15.03
C THR A 216 -5.43 9.49 14.92
N LYS A 217 -4.50 8.82 15.61
CA LYS A 217 -3.06 8.94 15.35
C LYS A 217 -2.70 7.88 14.33
N VAL A 218 -2.42 8.26 13.08
CA VAL A 218 -2.17 7.32 11.98
C VAL A 218 -0.68 7.05 11.86
N SER A 219 -0.26 5.79 11.99
CA SER A 219 1.10 5.34 11.64
C SER A 219 1.17 4.90 10.19
N VAL A 220 2.21 5.31 9.48
CA VAL A 220 2.49 4.92 8.09
C VAL A 220 3.63 3.91 8.06
N ARG A 221 3.40 2.78 7.39
CA ARG A 221 4.37 1.69 7.21
C ARG A 221 4.56 1.42 5.73
N ALA A 222 5.76 1.01 5.38
CA ALA A 222 6.08 0.56 4.03
C ALA A 222 6.89 -0.73 4.07
N SER A 223 6.78 -1.53 3.02
CA SER A 223 7.59 -2.72 2.78
C SER A 223 7.76 -2.93 1.28
N THR A 224 8.60 -3.87 0.87
CA THR A 224 8.73 -4.31 -0.53
C THR A 224 8.34 -5.77 -0.65
N ASN A 225 7.97 -6.26 -1.84
CA ASN A 225 7.52 -7.64 -2.05
C ASN A 225 8.61 -8.64 -2.44
N TYR A 226 9.85 -8.24 -2.79
CA TYR A 226 10.87 -9.23 -3.24
C TYR A 226 12.36 -8.87 -3.12
N LEU A 227 13.16 -9.92 -3.31
CA LEU A 227 14.63 -10.01 -3.36
C LEU A 227 15.31 -9.44 -4.62
N HIS A 228 14.66 -8.62 -5.46
CA HIS A 228 15.31 -7.94 -6.60
C HIS A 228 14.91 -6.46 -6.64
N VAL A 229 15.95 -5.61 -6.72
CA VAL A 229 15.98 -4.15 -6.99
C VAL A 229 15.00 -3.28 -6.20
N GLY A 230 15.54 -2.35 -5.39
CA GLY A 230 14.76 -1.59 -4.42
C GLY A 230 14.51 -2.35 -3.11
N GLY A 231 15.19 -3.49 -2.94
CA GLY A 231 15.20 -4.27 -1.70
C GLY A 231 15.99 -3.62 -0.56
N THR A 232 16.15 -4.37 0.54
CA THR A 232 16.59 -3.98 1.90
C THR A 232 17.90 -3.18 2.08
N ARG A 233 18.56 -2.78 1.00
CA ARG A 233 19.83 -2.03 1.00
C ARG A 233 19.81 -0.77 0.16
N GLU A 234 18.71 -0.46 -0.52
CA GLU A 234 18.62 0.69 -1.40
C GLU A 234 17.54 1.67 -0.90
N PRO A 235 17.82 2.98 -0.89
CA PRO A 235 16.89 3.96 -0.35
C PRO A 235 15.74 4.23 -1.32
N TRP A 236 14.55 4.37 -0.76
CA TRP A 236 13.39 4.96 -1.41
C TRP A 236 13.16 6.35 -0.85
N LEU A 237 12.87 7.32 -1.70
CA LEU A 237 12.42 8.63 -1.25
C LEU A 237 10.91 8.58 -1.04
N PHE A 238 10.48 8.65 0.21
CA PHE A 238 9.05 8.70 0.56
C PHE A 238 8.60 10.11 0.90
N ASP A 239 7.40 10.44 0.45
CA ASP A 239 6.64 11.63 0.86
C ASP A 239 5.35 11.18 1.56
N VAL A 240 5.04 11.79 2.71
CA VAL A 240 3.73 11.69 3.38
C VAL A 240 3.13 13.07 3.45
N ARG A 241 1.98 13.25 2.80
CA ARG A 241 1.28 14.53 2.67
C ARG A 241 -0.13 14.41 3.22
N GLY A 242 -0.64 15.47 3.83
CA GLY A 242 -2.04 15.52 4.24
C GLY A 242 -2.71 16.81 3.82
N VAL A 243 -4.02 16.74 3.59
CA VAL A 243 -4.84 17.91 3.27
C VAL A 243 -5.61 18.33 4.53
N ILE A 244 -5.34 19.54 5.01
CA ILE A 244 -5.83 20.07 6.28
C ILE A 244 -7.00 21.02 6.05
N TYR A 245 -8.08 20.79 6.79
CA TYR A 245 -9.31 21.59 6.78
C TYR A 245 -9.69 22.06 8.18
N ALA A 246 -10.40 23.18 8.26
CA ALA A 246 -10.92 23.68 9.52
C ALA A 246 -12.00 22.73 10.04
N THR A 247 -12.08 22.54 11.36
CA THR A 247 -13.26 21.89 11.93
C THR A 247 -14.46 22.80 11.73
N GLU A 248 -15.52 22.32 11.09
CA GLU A 248 -16.74 23.11 10.83
C GLU A 248 -17.55 23.48 12.10
N GLU A 249 -17.03 23.24 13.31
CA GLU A 249 -17.77 23.45 14.57
C GLU A 249 -17.85 24.90 15.05
N LEU A 250 -17.50 25.91 14.23
CA LEU A 250 -17.57 27.33 14.63
C LEU A 250 -18.28 28.21 13.59
N PHE A 251 -19.56 27.93 13.35
CA PHE A 251 -20.52 28.94 12.91
C PHE A 251 -21.82 28.80 13.70
N PHE A 252 -21.80 29.21 14.97
CA PHE A 252 -22.99 29.55 15.74
C PHE A 252 -22.73 30.79 16.58
#